data_AF-A0A8S3DSI6-F1
#
_entry.id   AF-A0A8S3DSI6-F1
#
_cell.length_a   1.000
_cell.length_b   1.000
_cell.length_c   1.000
_cell.angle_alpha   90.00
_cell.angle_beta   90.00
_cell.angle_gamma   90.00
#
_symmetry.space_group_name_H-M   'P 1'
#
loop_
_entity.id
_entity.type
_entity.pdbx_description
1 polymer ?
#
loop_
_entity_poly.entity_id
_entity_poly.type
_entity_poly.pdbx_seq_one_letter_code
_entity_poly.pdbx_strand_id
1 'polypeptide(L)' 'IGKGVKRLNGQGTGDHHVHVKIKIPSRLTPEQKALMLSFAELDKDKDGTVNGSSKA' A
#
# COMPACT_ATOMS: atom_id res chain seq x y z
N ILE A 1 17.46 -9.93 -9.50
CA ILE A 1 18.59 -9.14 -10.01
C ILE A 1 18.81 -9.54 -11.47
N GLY A 2 19.00 -8.59 -12.39
CA GLY A 2 19.18 -8.82 -13.83
C GLY A 2 17.91 -8.83 -14.67
N LYS A 3 16.80 -8.23 -14.20
CA LYS A 3 15.52 -8.10 -14.96
C LYS A 3 15.35 -6.75 -15.68
N GLY A 4 16.34 -5.87 -15.59
CA GLY A 4 16.34 -4.56 -16.25
C GLY A 4 16.82 -4.65 -17.71
N VAL A 5 17.15 -3.51 -18.30
CA VAL A 5 17.56 -3.44 -19.71
C VAL A 5 18.99 -3.98 -19.87
N LYS A 6 19.21 -4.75 -20.95
CA LYS A 6 20.54 -5.27 -21.32
C LYS A 6 21.41 -4.13 -21.85
N ARG A 7 22.68 -4.08 -21.44
CA ARG A 7 23.62 -3.06 -21.92
C ARG A 7 23.95 -3.29 -23.40
N LEU A 8 23.94 -2.21 -24.19
CA LEU A 8 24.23 -2.27 -25.62
C LEU A 8 25.71 -2.54 -25.92
N ASN A 9 26.62 -1.97 -25.13
CA ASN A 9 28.07 -1.98 -25.40
C ASN A 9 28.89 -2.75 -24.35
N GLY A 10 28.32 -3.75 -23.67
CA GLY A 10 29.05 -4.52 -22.65
C GLY A 10 28.27 -5.71 -22.10
N GLN A 11 28.91 -6.47 -21.21
CA GLN A 11 28.23 -7.56 -20.49
C GLN A 11 27.41 -7.04 -19.31
N GLY A 12 26.28 -7.70 -19.06
CA GLY A 12 25.41 -7.45 -17.91
C GLY A 12 24.04 -6.87 -18.26
N THR A 13 23.14 -7.05 -17.31
CA THR A 13 21.74 -6.61 -17.37
C THR A 13 21.48 -5.71 -16.18
N GLY A 14 20.79 -4.58 -16.38
CA GLY A 14 20.38 -3.73 -15.27
C GLY A 14 19.37 -4.42 -14.35
N ASP A 15 18.95 -3.71 -13.30
CA ASP A 15 17.93 -4.19 -12.37
C ASP A 15 16.58 -3.54 -12.61
N HIS A 16 15.51 -4.27 -12.27
CA HIS A 16 14.15 -3.77 -12.30
C HIS A 16 13.77 -3.34 -10.89
N HIS A 17 13.54 -2.04 -10.70
CA HIS A 17 13.05 -1.48 -9.45
C HIS A 17 11.52 -1.45 -9.46
N VAL A 18 10.89 -2.15 -8.53
CA VAL A 18 9.42 -2.23 -8.44
C VAL A 18 8.92 -1.18 -7.46
N HIS A 19 8.04 -0.30 -7.92
CA HIS A 19 7.34 0.66 -7.06
C HIS A 19 5.93 0.14 -6.78
N VAL A 20 5.68 -0.29 -5.55
CA VAL A 20 4.35 -0.74 -5.13
C VAL A 20 3.50 0.48 -4.77
N LYS A 21 2.35 0.62 -5.42
CA LYS A 21 1.35 1.64 -5.09
C LYS A 21 0.07 0.95 -4.64
N ILE A 22 -0.32 1.19 -3.38
CA ILE A 22 -1.58 0.69 -2.84
C ILE A 22 -2.69 1.64 -3.31
N LYS A 23 -3.66 1.12 -4.06
CA LYS A 23 -4.85 1.87 -4.46
C LYS A 23 -5.98 1.55 -3.49
N ILE A 24 -6.45 2.57 -2.77
CA ILE A 24 -7.56 2.43 -1.85
C ILE A 24 -8.88 2.61 -2.64
N PRO A 25 -9.86 1.71 -2.49
CA PRO A 25 -11.18 1.87 -3.09
C PRO A 25 -11.87 3.15 -2.57
N SER A 26 -12.43 3.96 -3.47
CA SER A 26 -13.10 5.22 -3.12
C SER A 26 -14.58 5.04 -2.77
N ARG A 27 -15.18 3.92 -3.15
CA ARG A 27 -16.57 3.57 -2.88
C ARG A 27 -16.63 2.14 -2.35
N LEU A 28 -17.26 1.98 -1.20
CA LEU A 28 -17.37 0.72 -0.49
C LEU A 28 -18.84 0.35 -0.32
N THR A 29 -19.17 -0.92 -0.52
CA THR A 29 -20.47 -1.47 -0.12
C THR A 29 -20.60 -1.43 1.41
N PRO A 30 -21.83 -1.52 1.97
CA PRO A 30 -22.02 -1.55 3.41
C PRO A 30 -21.20 -2.64 4.12
N GLU A 31 -21.11 -3.84 3.54
CA GLU A 31 -20.33 -4.95 4.08
C GLU A 31 -18.83 -4.67 4.10
N GLN A 32 -18.29 -4.11 3.01
CA GLN A 32 -16.88 -3.73 2.93
C GLN A 32 -16.53 -2.64 3.95
N LYS A 33 -17.43 -1.69 4.20
CA LYS A 33 -17.25 -0.69 5.26
C LYS A 33 -17.20 -1.33 6.64
N ALA A 34 -18.10 -2.26 6.93
CA ALA A 34 -18.14 -2.97 8.21
C ALA A 34 -16.83 -3.72 8.48
N LEU A 35 -16.28 -4.41 7.48
CA LEU A 35 -14.99 -5.11 7.59
C LEU A 35 -13.81 -4.15 7.80
N MET A 36 -13.82 -2.98 7.14
CA MET A 36 -12.77 -1.98 7.36
C MET A 36 -12.82 -1.36 8.76
N LEU A 37 -14.03 -1.16 9.32
CA LEU A 37 -14.19 -0.66 10.68
C LEU A 37 -13.72 -1.68 11.72
N SER A 38 -14.12 -2.95 11.60
CA SER A 38 -13.66 -4.00 12.52
C SER A 38 -12.14 -4.20 12.44
N PHE A 39 -11.56 -4.09 11.24
CA PHE A 39 -10.11 -4.09 11.09
C PHE A 39 -9.45 -2.90 11.80
N ALA A 40 -10.01 -1.69 11.69
CA ALA A 40 -9.48 -0.49 12.34
C ALA A 40 -9.54 -0.56 13.87
N GLU A 41 -10.60 -1.14 14.44
CA GLU A 41 -10.73 -1.33 15.90
C GLU A 41 -9.67 -2.27 16.49
N LEU A 42 -9.17 -3.22 15.68
CA LEU A 42 -8.13 -4.16 16.08
C LEU A 42 -6.72 -3.57 15.93
N ASP A 43 -6.56 -2.54 15.09
CA ASP A 43 -5.26 -1.91 14.82
C ASP A 43 -4.94 -0.86 15.90
N LYS A 44 -4.63 -1.34 17.11
CA LYS A 44 -4.47 -0.52 18.34
C LYS A 44 -3.22 0.37 18.39
N ASP A 45 -2.27 0.19 17.48
CA ASP A 45 -0.94 0.81 17.52
C ASP A 45 -0.62 1.72 16.31
N LYS A 46 -1.65 2.31 15.68
CA LYS A 46 -1.43 3.27 14.59
C LYS A 46 -2.13 4.60 14.84
N ASP A 47 -1.40 5.70 14.60
CA ASP A 47 -1.93 7.06 14.50
C ASP A 47 -2.78 7.21 13.23
N GLY A 48 -3.92 6.54 13.21
CA GLY A 48 -4.92 6.60 12.15
C GLY A 48 -6.19 7.23 12.69
N THR A 49 -6.56 8.41 12.19
CA THR A 49 -7.79 9.09 12.61
C THR A 49 -8.99 8.48 11.92
N VAL A 50 -9.82 7.75 12.67
CA VAL A 50 -11.16 7.35 12.23
C VAL A 50 -12.12 8.43 12.77
N ASN A 51 -12.50 9.39 11.93
CA ASN A 51 -13.46 10.47 12.25
C ASN A 51 -12.98 11.63 13.16
N GLY A 52 -11.78 12.19 12.93
CA GLY A 52 -11.43 13.52 13.43
C GLY A 52 -11.30 13.71 14.95
N SER A 53 -11.40 12.67 15.78
CA SER A 53 -11.10 12.79 17.22
C SER A 53 -9.69 12.27 17.51
N SER A 54 -8.73 13.18 17.60
CA SER A 54 -7.50 12.93 18.34
C SER A 54 -7.86 12.80 19.83
N LYS A 55 -7.53 11.67 20.46
CA LYS A 55 -7.49 11.63 21.93
C LYS A 55 -6.38 12.58 22.38
N ALA A 56 -6.75 13.52 23.26
CA ALA A 56 -5.81 14.34 24.02
C ALA A 56 -5.00 13.47 24.99
#